data_AF-A0A367JKB3-F1
#
_entry.id   AF-A0A367JKB3-F1
#
_cell.length_a   1.000
_cell.length_b   1.000
_cell.length_c   1.000
_cell.angle_alpha   90.00
_cell.angle_beta   90.00
_cell.angle_gamma   90.00
#
_symmetry.space_group_name_H-M   'P 1'
#
loop_
_entity.id
_entity.type
_entity.pdbx_description
1 polymer ?
#
loop_
_entity_poly.entity_id
_entity_poly.type
_entity_poly.pdbx_seq_one_letter_code
_entity_poly.pdbx_strand_id
1 'polypeptide(L)'
;MNTTGFTENEVLSLIIGQLVAYGYSAVAQSVADATGATTNMMPSFKLVEMLQIAKDAVGDLESEEEFSTKSMDHDSSTAAEETTQTTPYLSGFDIETMKNA
;
A
#
# COMPACT_ATOMS: atom_id res chain seq x y z
N MET A 1 9.27 -21.51 -18.76
CA MET A 1 9.07 -20.05 -18.94
C MET A 1 10.43 -19.43 -19.18
N ASN A 2 10.69 -18.87 -20.36
CA ASN A 2 11.95 -18.17 -20.61
C ASN A 2 11.91 -16.84 -19.84
N THR A 3 12.62 -16.75 -18.72
CA THR A 3 12.94 -15.48 -18.07
C THR A 3 14.02 -14.78 -18.91
N THR A 4 13.65 -14.27 -20.10
CA THR A 4 14.47 -13.26 -20.74
C THR A 4 14.43 -12.05 -19.81
N GLY A 5 15.45 -11.94 -18.95
CA GLY A 5 15.56 -10.85 -17.99
C GLY A 5 15.53 -9.51 -18.72
N PHE A 6 14.85 -8.54 -18.12
CA PHE A 6 14.87 -7.17 -18.64
C PHE A 6 16.29 -6.62 -18.55
N THR A 7 16.73 -5.97 -19.61
CA THR A 7 17.96 -5.20 -19.57
C THR A 7 17.76 -3.96 -18.70
N GLU A 8 18.85 -3.45 -18.13
CA GLU A 8 18.81 -2.23 -17.32
C GLU A 8 18.17 -1.05 -18.06
N ASN A 9 18.50 -0.86 -19.35
CA ASN A 9 17.91 0.19 -20.18
C ASN A 9 16.40 0.07 -20.36
N GLU A 10 15.88 -1.16 -20.47
CA GLU A 10 14.43 -1.39 -20.55
C GLU A 10 13.75 -1.03 -19.22
N VAL A 11 14.35 -1.42 -18.10
CA VAL A 11 13.84 -1.07 -16.76
C VAL A 11 13.89 0.45 -16.54
N LEU A 12 14.99 1.11 -16.89
CA LEU A 12 15.13 2.56 -16.79
C LEU A 12 14.10 3.30 -17.65
N SER A 13 13.85 2.81 -18.86
CA SER A 13 12.80 3.36 -19.73
C SER A 13 11.41 3.24 -19.11
N LEU A 14 11.10 2.12 -18.45
CA LEU A 14 9.85 1.90 -17.73
C LEU A 14 9.71 2.84 -16.52
N ILE A 15 10.78 2.99 -15.72
CA ILE A 15 10.80 3.88 -14.54
C ILE A 15 10.63 5.33 -14.97
N ILE A 16 11.39 5.79 -15.96
CA ILE A 16 11.37 7.18 -16.44
C ILE A 16 9.98 7.50 -17.01
N GLY A 17 9.41 6.63 -17.85
CA GLY A 17 8.06 6.85 -18.38
C GLY A 17 6.98 6.93 -17.30
N GLN A 18 7.11 6.12 -16.25
CA GLN A 18 6.18 6.13 -15.11
C GLN A 18 6.27 7.43 -14.30
N LEU A 19 7.48 7.93 -14.06
CA LEU A 19 7.70 9.20 -13.37
C LEU A 19 7.09 10.36 -14.16
N VAL A 20 7.27 10.39 -15.48
CA VAL A 20 6.67 11.41 -16.35
C VAL A 20 5.14 11.32 -16.31
N ALA A 21 4.56 10.12 -16.35
CA ALA A 21 3.11 9.92 -16.27
C ALA A 21 2.48 10.42 -14.96
N TYR A 22 3.21 10.34 -13.85
CA TYR A 22 2.77 10.90 -12.56
C TYR A 22 3.05 12.40 -12.40
N GLY A 23 3.63 13.05 -13.42
CA GLY A 23 3.96 14.48 -13.37
C GLY A 23 5.32 14.80 -12.74
N TYR A 24 6.11 13.79 -12.38
CA TYR A 24 7.46 13.94 -11.80
C TYR A 24 8.55 14.13 -12.86
N SER A 25 8.31 14.99 -13.85
CA SER A 25 9.20 15.16 -15.01
C SER A 25 10.63 15.60 -14.63
N ALA A 26 10.79 16.43 -13.61
CA ALA A 26 12.11 16.84 -13.12
C ALA A 26 12.91 15.67 -12.52
N VAL A 27 12.23 14.78 -11.79
CA VAL A 27 12.85 13.58 -11.22
C VAL A 27 13.21 12.60 -12.34
N ALA A 28 12.32 12.42 -13.32
CA ALA A 28 12.59 11.62 -14.50
C ALA A 28 13.85 12.08 -15.24
N GLN A 29 14.06 13.40 -15.37
CA GLN A 29 15.25 13.97 -16.00
C GLN A 29 16.51 13.66 -15.17
N SER A 30 16.47 13.88 -13.85
CA SER A 30 17.59 13.56 -12.96
C SER A 30 17.97 12.07 -13.02
N VAL A 31 16.98 11.18 -13.13
CA VAL A 31 17.22 9.74 -13.29
C VAL A 31 17.88 9.44 -14.63
N ALA A 32 17.40 10.03 -15.74
CA ALA A 32 18.02 9.87 -17.04
C ALA A 32 19.47 10.35 -17.06
N ASP A 33 19.73 11.53 -16.48
CA ASP A 33 21.07 12.13 -16.42
C ASP A 33 22.03 11.30 -15.54
N ALA A 34 21.56 10.85 -14.37
CA ALA A 34 22.39 10.09 -13.43
C ALA A 34 22.74 8.68 -13.95
N THR A 35 21.84 8.08 -14.73
CA THR A 35 22.00 6.72 -15.26
C THR A 35 22.57 6.70 -16.67
N GLY A 36 22.60 7.84 -17.36
CA GLY A 36 22.97 7.92 -18.78
C GLY A 36 21.94 7.27 -19.71
N ALA A 37 20.72 7.02 -19.24
CA ALA A 37 19.68 6.37 -20.04
C ALA A 37 19.23 7.27 -21.19
N THR A 38 19.45 6.81 -22.43
CA THR A 38 18.93 7.46 -23.64
C THR A 38 17.50 7.01 -23.90
N THR A 39 16.58 7.34 -23.00
CA THR A 39 15.16 7.00 -23.17
C THR A 39 14.33 8.25 -23.47
N ASN A 40 13.23 8.07 -24.18
CA ASN A 40 12.34 9.17 -24.51
C ASN A 40 11.53 9.55 -23.26
N MET A 41 11.45 10.85 -22.96
CA MET A 41 10.72 11.39 -21.81
C MET A 41 9.20 11.40 -22.06
N MET A 42 8.65 10.23 -22.36
CA MET A 42 7.25 10.04 -22.71
C MET A 42 6.49 9.40 -21.54
N PRO A 43 5.31 9.94 -21.16
CA PRO A 43 4.45 9.32 -20.14
C PRO A 43 4.12 7.86 -20.46
N SER A 44 4.23 6.95 -19.48
CA SER A 44 3.84 5.54 -19.61
C SER A 44 3.37 4.93 -18.29
N PHE A 45 2.29 4.13 -18.31
CA PHE A 45 1.79 3.35 -17.15
C PHE A 45 2.13 1.86 -17.23
N LYS A 46 2.94 1.45 -18.22
CA LYS A 46 3.24 0.04 -18.48
C LYS A 46 3.90 -0.66 -17.29
N LEU A 47 4.72 0.06 -16.51
CA LEU A 47 5.39 -0.50 -15.35
C LEU A 47 4.39 -0.93 -14.27
N VAL A 48 3.44 -0.07 -13.91
CA VAL A 48 2.43 -0.41 -12.90
C VAL A 48 1.49 -1.53 -13.38
N GLU A 49 1.14 -1.56 -14.66
CA GLU A 49 0.36 -2.65 -15.25
C GLU A 49 1.08 -3.99 -15.14
N MET A 50 2.38 -4.03 -15.48
CA MET A 50 3.18 -5.25 -15.38
C MET A 50 3.32 -5.73 -13.93
N LEU A 51 3.51 -4.81 -12.98
CA LEU A 51 3.56 -5.15 -11.56
C LEU A 51 2.23 -5.71 -11.06
N GLN A 52 1.10 -5.17 -11.53
CA GLN A 52 -0.22 -5.67 -11.16
C GLN A 52 -0.45 -7.08 -11.72
N ILE A 53 -0.13 -7.32 -12.99
CA ILE A 53 -0.24 -8.67 -13.61
C ILE A 53 0.65 -9.68 -12.86
N ALA A 54 1.88 -9.30 -12.53
CA ALA A 54 2.79 -10.17 -11.80
C ALA A 54 2.26 -10.46 -10.39
N LYS A 55 1.71 -9.45 -9.71
CA LYS A 55 1.07 -9.61 -8.40
C LYS A 55 -0.12 -10.54 -8.46
N ASP A 56 -0.99 -10.38 -9.45
CA ASP A 56 -2.19 -11.22 -9.62
C ASP A 56 -1.79 -12.68 -9.91
N ALA A 57 -0.75 -12.90 -10.73
CA ALA A 57 -0.21 -14.22 -11.00
C ALA A 57 0.45 -14.90 -9.78
N VAL A 58 0.94 -14.12 -8.80
CA VAL A 58 1.49 -14.63 -7.55
C VAL A 58 0.41 -14.82 -6.48
N GLY A 59 -0.58 -13.92 -6.41
CA GLY A 59 -1.69 -14.01 -5.47
C GLY A 59 -2.64 -15.19 -5.72
N ASP A 60 -2.73 -15.67 -6.97
CA ASP A 60 -3.45 -16.91 -7.32
C ASP A 60 -2.74 -18.18 -6.79
N LEU A 61 -1.49 -18.08 -6.30
CA LEU A 61 -0.76 -19.17 -5.64
C LEU A 61 -0.79 -19.09 -4.11
N GLU A 62 -1.31 -18.00 -3.53
CA GLU A 62 -1.41 -17.80 -2.07
C GLU A 62 -2.87 -17.91 -1.56
N SER A 63 -3.80 -18.44 -2.36
CA SER A 63 -5.22 -18.59 -1.98
C SER A 63 -5.54 -19.80 -1.09
N GLU A 64 -4.59 -20.29 -0.30
CA GLU A 64 -4.84 -21.37 0.65
C GLU A 64 -4.08 -21.16 1.95
N GLU A 65 -4.45 -20.11 2.66
CA GLU A 65 -4.51 -20.11 4.13
C GLU A 65 -5.54 -19.06 4.58
N GLU A 66 -6.79 -19.26 4.13
CA GLU A 66 -7.94 -18.78 4.90
C GLU A 66 -7.83 -19.47 6.26
N PHE A 67 -7.33 -18.73 7.25
CA PHE A 67 -7.25 -19.17 8.64
C PHE A 67 -8.68 -19.52 9.07
N SER A 68 -9.02 -20.80 8.93
CA SER A 68 -10.31 -21.35 9.30
C SER A 68 -10.52 -21.07 10.78
N THR A 69 -11.30 -20.05 11.12
CA THR A 69 -11.74 -19.77 12.50
C THR A 69 -12.77 -20.80 12.97
N LYS A 70 -12.90 -21.93 12.28
CA LYS A 70 -13.80 -23.01 12.66
C LYS A 70 -13.07 -24.01 13.53
N SER A 71 -13.12 -23.78 14.83
CA SER A 71 -13.60 -24.75 15.84
C SER A 71 -12.97 -24.44 17.19
N MET A 72 -13.79 -23.97 18.13
CA MET A 72 -13.86 -24.57 19.45
C MET A 72 -15.16 -24.10 20.09
N ASP A 73 -16.19 -24.91 19.92
CA ASP A 73 -17.28 -25.00 20.88
C ASP A 73 -16.66 -25.16 22.28
N HIS A 74 -16.66 -24.10 23.07
CA HIS A 74 -16.44 -24.18 24.50
C HIS A 74 -17.68 -23.64 25.19
N ASP A 75 -18.64 -24.54 25.31
CA ASP A 75 -19.76 -24.49 26.23
C ASP A 75 -19.25 -24.02 27.61
N SER A 76 -19.68 -22.84 28.06
CA SER A 76 -19.53 -22.43 29.44
C SER A 76 -20.72 -21.58 29.84
N SER A 77 -21.76 -22.29 30.23
CA SER A 77 -22.87 -21.82 31.05
C SER A 77 -22.32 -21.08 32.27
N THR A 78 -22.51 -19.77 32.35
CA THR A 78 -22.64 -19.10 33.65
C THR A 78 -23.63 -17.95 33.50
N ALA A 79 -24.88 -18.26 33.84
CA ALA A 79 -25.90 -17.28 34.11
C ALA A 79 -25.51 -16.48 35.36
N ALA A 80 -25.47 -15.17 35.25
CA ALA A 80 -25.78 -14.25 36.34
C ALA A 80 -26.25 -12.93 35.69
N GLU A 81 -27.56 -12.70 35.78
CA GLU A 81 -28.18 -11.38 35.65
C GLU A 81 -27.49 -10.40 36.63
N GLU A 82 -27.35 -9.12 36.25
CA GLU A 82 -27.90 -7.97 37.00
C GLU A 82 -27.44 -6.62 36.37
N THR A 83 -28.38 -5.99 35.67
CA THR A 83 -28.77 -4.55 35.65
C THR A 83 -27.77 -3.44 36.04
N THR A 84 -27.90 -2.30 35.34
CA THR A 84 -27.55 -0.90 35.75
C THR A 84 -26.10 -0.51 35.38
N GLN A 85 -25.75 0.60 34.69
CA GLN A 85 -26.30 1.95 34.71
C GLN A 85 -25.69 2.79 33.56
N THR A 86 -26.47 3.72 33.05
CA THR A 86 -26.14 4.81 32.11
C THR A 86 -25.01 5.73 32.58
N THR A 87 -24.13 6.22 31.69
CA THR A 87 -23.89 7.67 31.43
C THR A 87 -22.81 7.92 30.35
N PRO A 88 -23.01 8.90 29.45
CA PRO A 88 -21.99 9.42 28.53
C PRO A 88 -21.30 10.64 29.16
N TYR A 89 -19.98 10.62 29.32
CA TYR A 89 -19.24 11.82 29.71
C TYR A 89 -18.25 12.24 28.63
N LEU A 90 -18.65 13.29 27.91
CA LEU A 90 -17.75 14.32 27.46
C LEU A 90 -16.99 14.89 28.67
N SER A 91 -15.67 14.96 28.60
CA SER A 91 -14.87 16.08 29.12
C SER A 91 -13.64 16.17 28.21
N GLY A 92 -13.55 17.17 27.34
CA GLY A 92 -13.24 18.52 27.77
C GLY A 92 -11.72 18.64 27.88
N PHE A 93 -11.05 18.62 26.72
CA PHE A 93 -9.62 18.93 26.63
C PHE A 93 -9.49 20.44 26.91
N ASP A 94 -9.43 20.80 28.18
CA ASP A 94 -9.23 22.17 28.65
C ASP A 94 -7.75 22.51 28.48
N ILE A 95 -7.42 23.07 27.31
CA ILE A 95 -6.13 23.70 27.07
C ILE A 95 -6.18 25.00 27.88
N GLU A 96 -5.76 24.88 29.15
CA GLU A 96 -5.40 26.03 29.97
C GLU A 96 -4.64 27.01 29.09
N THR A 97 -5.30 28.14 28.87
CA THR A 97 -4.84 29.26 28.07
C THR A 97 -3.57 29.79 28.72
N MET A 98 -2.44 29.19 28.35
CA MET A 98 -1.11 29.73 28.51
C MET A 98 -1.05 31.04 27.72
N LYS A 99 -1.45 32.13 28.35
CA LYS A 99 -0.87 33.46 28.18
C LYS A 99 -1.55 34.42 29.15
N ASN A 100 -0.89 34.61 30.29
CA ASN A 100 -0.87 35.91 30.93
C ASN A 100 -0.56 36.97 29.86
N ALA A 101 -1.50 37.89 29.66
CA ALA A 101 -1.30 39.19 29.03
C ALA A 101 -2.08 40.21 29.86
#